data_AF-A0A3Q7RIX1-F1
#
_entry.id   AF-A0A3Q7RIX1-F1
#
_cell.length_a   1.000
_cell.length_b   1.000
_cell.length_c   1.000
_cell.angle_alpha   90.00
_cell.angle_beta   90.00
_cell.angle_gamma   90.00
#
_symmetry.space_group_name_H-M   'P 1'
#
loop_
_entity.id
_entity.type
_entity.pdbx_description
1 polymer ?
#
loop_
_entity_poly.entity_id
_entity_poly.type
_entity_poly.pdbx_seq_one_letter_code
_entity_poly.pdbx_strand_id
1 'polypeptide(L)'
;MLRSKITWWTDKYVKFQNPSSINLSSAFAGTTKPPYWSKPVYELDEEDPGNNGFLNEDFIVWMRTAAFPTFKKLYRRLNRIQYFIEGLPAGNYSFNITYNFPVTRFKGEKSVVLSTLTWSGGSSLFLGLAYTVTGAVTWLASFSMMAIHLMLKKKKMLFIQD
;
A
#
# COMPACT_ATOMS: atom_id res chain seq x y z
N MET A 1 -10.26 -5.29 15.17
CA MET A 1 -9.63 -4.53 14.06
C MET A 1 -10.72 -4.01 13.14
N LEU A 2 -10.51 -2.88 12.46
CA LEU A 2 -11.50 -2.26 11.56
C LEU A 2 -11.48 -2.93 10.18
N ARG A 3 -12.68 -3.14 9.63
CA ARG A 3 -12.90 -3.59 8.25
C ARG A 3 -13.12 -2.43 7.27
N SER A 4 -13.52 -1.26 7.78
CA SER A 4 -13.81 -0.08 6.98
C SER A 4 -12.62 0.87 6.86
N LYS A 5 -12.65 1.73 5.82
CA LYS A 5 -11.60 2.69 5.47
C LYS A 5 -10.25 2.01 5.16
N ILE A 6 -10.29 0.89 4.45
CA ILE A 6 -9.12 0.17 3.92
C ILE A 6 -8.90 0.43 2.41
N THR A 7 -9.90 1.01 1.73
CA THR A 7 -9.82 1.40 0.31
C THR A 7 -9.55 2.90 0.13
N TRP A 8 -9.09 3.28 -1.07
CA TRP A 8 -9.06 4.67 -1.47
C TRP A 8 -10.47 5.23 -1.63
N TRP A 9 -10.63 6.52 -1.32
CA TRP A 9 -11.91 7.22 -1.42
C TRP A 9 -12.47 7.17 -2.84
N THR A 10 -11.64 7.42 -3.86
CA THR A 10 -12.06 7.40 -5.26
C THR A 10 -12.52 6.02 -5.72
N ASP A 11 -11.90 4.94 -5.23
CA ASP A 11 -12.39 3.60 -5.58
C ASP A 11 -13.78 3.37 -5.00
N LYS A 12 -13.96 3.70 -3.73
CA LYS A 12 -15.20 3.42 -3.00
C LYS A 12 -16.38 4.28 -3.45
N TYR A 13 -16.14 5.55 -3.76
CA TYR A 13 -17.21 6.53 -3.99
C TYR A 13 -17.36 6.94 -5.46
N VAL A 14 -16.41 6.61 -6.33
CA VAL A 14 -16.46 7.02 -7.75
C VAL A 14 -16.39 5.82 -8.67
N LYS A 15 -15.35 4.99 -8.55
CA LYS A 15 -15.04 3.94 -9.53
C LYS A 15 -15.94 2.72 -9.44
N PHE A 16 -16.11 2.18 -8.23
CA PHE A 16 -16.96 1.02 -8.00
C PHE A 16 -18.35 1.51 -7.60
N GLN A 17 -19.39 0.91 -8.19
CA GLN A 17 -20.78 1.21 -7.89
C GLN A 17 -21.60 -0.07 -7.98
N ASN A 18 -22.60 -0.17 -7.11
CA ASN A 18 -23.61 -1.22 -7.21
C ASN A 18 -24.69 -0.82 -8.21
N PRO A 19 -25.38 -1.79 -8.84
CA PRO A 19 -26.52 -1.50 -9.68
C PRO A 19 -27.62 -0.76 -8.91
N SER A 20 -28.26 0.22 -9.55
CA SER A 20 -29.35 1.00 -8.98
C SER A 20 -30.58 0.13 -8.74
N SER A 21 -30.73 -0.40 -7.53
CA SER A 21 -31.87 -1.21 -7.12
C SER A 21 -32.11 -1.08 -5.61
N ILE A 22 -33.33 -1.38 -5.17
CA ILE A 22 -33.70 -1.37 -3.74
C ILE A 22 -33.02 -2.52 -2.99
N ASN A 23 -32.95 -3.71 -3.61
CA ASN A 23 -32.34 -4.90 -3.03
C ASN A 23 -31.23 -5.45 -3.94
N LEU A 24 -30.01 -5.61 -3.40
CA LEU A 24 -28.87 -6.13 -4.16
C LEU A 24 -29.15 -7.52 -4.75
N SER A 25 -29.80 -8.42 -4.02
CA SER A 25 -30.17 -9.75 -4.52
C SER A 25 -31.03 -9.68 -5.80
N SER A 26 -32.00 -8.76 -5.84
CA SER A 26 -32.81 -8.53 -7.04
C SER A 26 -32.03 -7.88 -8.18
N ALA A 27 -31.07 -7.00 -7.88
CA ALA A 27 -30.20 -6.38 -8.88
C ALA A 27 -29.32 -7.40 -9.61
N PHE A 28 -28.91 -8.45 -8.90
CA PHE A 28 -28.08 -9.53 -9.43
C PHE A 28 -28.91 -10.72 -9.94
N ALA A 29 -30.23 -10.60 -10.06
CA ALA A 29 -31.08 -11.63 -10.62
C ALA A 29 -30.64 -11.98 -12.05
N GLY A 30 -30.51 -13.28 -12.34
CA GLY A 30 -30.01 -13.77 -13.63
C GLY A 30 -28.48 -13.81 -13.76
N THR A 31 -27.74 -13.36 -12.75
CA THR A 31 -26.29 -13.59 -12.66
C THR A 31 -25.97 -14.76 -11.75
N THR A 32 -24.76 -15.31 -11.87
CA THR A 32 -24.27 -16.36 -10.99
C THR A 32 -22.94 -15.95 -10.36
N LYS A 33 -22.64 -16.52 -9.19
CA LYS A 33 -21.37 -16.28 -8.51
C LYS A 33 -20.20 -16.86 -9.32
N PRO A 34 -18.99 -16.28 -9.21
CA PRO A 34 -17.80 -16.88 -9.79
C PRO A 34 -17.56 -18.31 -9.29
N PRO A 35 -16.94 -19.20 -10.09
CA PRO A 35 -16.83 -20.63 -9.76
C PRO A 35 -16.18 -20.96 -8.42
N TYR A 36 -15.18 -20.17 -8.00
CA TYR A 36 -14.43 -20.40 -6.77
C TYR A 36 -14.93 -19.59 -5.57
N TRP A 37 -16.03 -18.85 -5.71
CA TRP A 37 -16.60 -18.08 -4.61
C TRP A 37 -17.56 -18.95 -3.81
N SER A 38 -17.46 -18.95 -2.48
CA SER A 38 -18.41 -19.67 -1.62
C SER A 38 -19.77 -18.96 -1.61
N LYS A 39 -19.76 -17.63 -1.50
CA LYS A 39 -20.94 -16.75 -1.43
C LYS A 39 -21.00 -15.82 -2.65
N PRO A 40 -22.19 -15.38 -3.08
CA PRO A 40 -22.33 -14.36 -4.12
C PRO A 40 -21.85 -12.98 -3.63
N VAL A 41 -21.65 -12.06 -4.57
CA VAL A 41 -21.08 -10.72 -4.30
C VAL A 41 -21.95 -9.85 -3.39
N TYR A 42 -23.26 -10.08 -3.39
CA TYR A 42 -24.24 -9.36 -2.57
C TYR A 42 -24.46 -10.01 -1.18
N GLU A 43 -23.67 -11.00 -0.80
CA GLU A 43 -23.66 -11.65 0.54
C GLU A 43 -22.24 -11.69 1.12
N LEU A 44 -21.37 -10.75 0.71
CA LEU A 44 -19.99 -10.69 1.20
C LEU A 44 -19.89 -10.17 2.63
N ASP A 45 -20.76 -9.24 3.01
CA ASP A 45 -20.86 -8.71 4.37
C ASP A 45 -22.33 -8.70 4.81
N GLU A 46 -22.66 -9.57 5.76
CA GLU A 46 -24.02 -9.69 6.34
C GLU A 46 -24.21 -8.71 7.51
N GLU A 47 -23.13 -8.17 8.07
CA GLU A 47 -23.17 -7.25 9.21
C GLU A 47 -23.41 -5.80 8.76
N ASP A 48 -22.82 -5.39 7.63
CA ASP A 48 -22.91 -4.03 7.10
C ASP A 48 -23.46 -4.01 5.65
N PRO A 49 -24.73 -3.60 5.44
CA PRO A 49 -25.32 -3.45 4.11
C PRO A 49 -24.56 -2.48 3.20
N GLY A 50 -23.87 -1.48 3.77
CA GLY A 50 -23.06 -0.50 3.04
C GLY A 50 -21.72 -1.04 2.53
N ASN A 51 -21.32 -2.24 2.97
CA ASN A 51 -20.07 -2.90 2.60
C ASN A 51 -20.31 -4.17 1.77
N ASN A 52 -21.34 -4.16 0.93
CA ASN A 52 -21.77 -5.34 0.17
C ASN A 52 -21.89 -5.05 -1.34
N GLY A 53 -21.91 -6.10 -2.16
CA GLY A 53 -21.82 -5.97 -3.62
C GLY A 53 -20.41 -5.57 -4.08
N PHE A 54 -20.32 -4.83 -5.19
CA PHE A 54 -19.07 -4.29 -5.72
C PHE A 54 -18.47 -3.16 -4.86
N LEU A 55 -19.22 -2.66 -3.88
CA LEU A 55 -18.77 -1.67 -2.91
C LEU A 55 -18.06 -2.28 -1.69
N ASN A 56 -18.00 -3.62 -1.59
CA ASN A 56 -17.27 -4.28 -0.51
C ASN A 56 -15.78 -3.90 -0.54
N GLU A 57 -15.28 -3.41 0.60
CA GLU A 57 -13.93 -2.87 0.68
C GLU A 57 -12.84 -3.95 0.47
N ASP A 58 -13.02 -5.16 0.99
CA ASP A 58 -12.08 -6.28 0.78
C ASP A 58 -12.01 -6.67 -0.70
N PHE A 59 -13.16 -6.70 -1.37
CA PHE A 59 -13.25 -6.93 -2.81
C PHE A 59 -12.51 -5.83 -3.60
N ILE A 60 -12.77 -4.56 -3.31
CA ILE A 60 -12.11 -3.43 -3.99
C ILE A 60 -10.59 -3.49 -3.79
N VAL A 61 -10.11 -3.78 -2.57
CA VAL A 61 -8.68 -3.96 -2.30
C VAL A 61 -8.10 -5.09 -3.16
N TRP A 62 -8.83 -6.20 -3.30
CA TRP A 62 -8.40 -7.31 -4.15
C TRP A 62 -8.33 -6.92 -5.63
N MET A 63 -9.35 -6.21 -6.14
CA MET A 63 -9.46 -5.80 -7.54
C MET A 63 -8.38 -4.80 -7.99
N ARG A 64 -7.72 -4.09 -7.07
CA ARG A 64 -6.52 -3.31 -7.42
C ARG A 64 -5.37 -4.26 -7.75
N THR A 65 -5.07 -4.43 -9.04
CA THR A 65 -3.96 -5.25 -9.51
C THR A 65 -2.62 -4.75 -8.97
N ALA A 66 -1.82 -5.66 -8.42
CA ALA A 66 -0.46 -5.33 -7.98
C ALA A 66 0.50 -5.30 -9.18
N ALA A 67 1.51 -4.42 -9.11
CA ALA A 67 2.52 -4.30 -10.17
C ALA A 67 3.57 -5.43 -10.15
N PHE A 68 3.72 -6.12 -9.01
CA PHE A 68 4.76 -7.13 -8.78
C PHE A 68 4.14 -8.45 -8.31
N PRO A 69 4.80 -9.61 -8.55
CA PRO A 69 4.32 -10.93 -8.11
C PRO A 69 4.29 -11.07 -6.58
N THR A 70 5.26 -10.45 -5.90
CA THR A 70 5.26 -10.32 -4.43
C THR A 70 4.59 -9.01 -4.06
N PHE A 71 3.38 -9.09 -3.49
CA PHE A 71 2.60 -7.91 -3.13
C PHE A 71 1.96 -8.06 -1.75
N LYS A 72 1.61 -6.92 -1.16
CA LYS A 72 0.85 -6.83 0.08
C LYS A 72 -0.45 -6.12 -0.19
N LYS A 73 -1.54 -6.60 0.40
CA LYS A 73 -2.86 -5.96 0.35
C LYS A 73 -3.31 -5.68 1.78
N LEU A 74 -3.88 -4.50 2.00
CA LEU A 74 -4.36 -4.10 3.31
C LEU A 74 -5.63 -4.90 3.63
N TYR A 75 -5.59 -5.71 4.69
CA TYR A 75 -6.75 -6.47 5.14
C TYR A 75 -7.50 -5.74 6.25
N ARG A 76 -6.81 -5.36 7.33
CA ARG A 76 -7.45 -4.70 8.48
C ARG A 76 -6.58 -3.59 9.03
N ARG A 77 -7.22 -2.63 9.70
CA ARG A 77 -6.55 -1.53 10.39
C ARG A 77 -6.80 -1.60 11.89
N LEU A 78 -5.79 -1.29 12.70
CA LEU A 78 -5.98 -1.13 14.14
C LEU A 78 -6.74 0.16 14.42
N ASN A 79 -7.78 0.09 15.26
CA ASN A 79 -8.46 1.29 15.73
C ASN A 79 -7.63 1.93 16.84
N ARG A 80 -7.08 3.12 16.60
CA ARG A 80 -6.21 3.83 17.56
C ARG A 80 -7.04 4.64 18.55
N ILE A 81 -7.69 3.95 19.48
CA ILE A 81 -8.53 4.55 20.51
C ILE A 81 -8.11 3.99 21.87
N GLN A 82 -8.20 4.80 22.93
CA GLN A 82 -7.91 4.43 24.33
C GLN A 82 -6.51 3.78 24.47
N TYR A 83 -6.44 2.51 24.84
CA TYR A 83 -5.21 1.79 25.11
C TYR A 83 -4.35 1.56 23.84
N PHE A 84 -4.92 1.75 22.64
CA PHE A 84 -4.24 1.56 21.36
C PHE A 84 -3.86 2.87 20.65
N ILE A 85 -3.88 4.01 21.35
CA ILE A 85 -3.56 5.33 20.75
C ILE A 85 -2.17 5.32 20.10
N GLU A 86 -1.17 4.81 20.82
CA GLU A 86 0.22 4.72 20.36
C GLU A 86 0.49 3.48 19.49
N GLY A 87 -0.51 2.63 19.27
CA GLY A 87 -0.41 1.40 18.48
C GLY A 87 -0.64 0.14 19.31
N LEU A 88 -0.04 -0.96 18.89
CA LEU A 88 -0.17 -2.24 19.56
C LEU A 88 0.87 -2.34 20.69
N PRO A 89 0.47 -2.48 21.96
CA PRO A 89 1.41 -2.55 23.07
C PRO A 89 2.25 -3.83 23.03
N ALA A 90 3.35 -3.87 23.78
CA ALA A 90 4.18 -5.06 23.87
C ALA A 90 3.41 -6.17 24.60
N GLY A 91 3.32 -7.34 23.97
CA GLY A 91 2.61 -8.48 24.53
C GLY A 91 2.50 -9.64 23.54
N ASN A 92 1.87 -10.72 24.00
CA ASN A 92 1.64 -11.90 23.18
C ASN A 92 0.31 -11.75 22.43
N TYR A 93 0.40 -11.86 21.11
CA TYR A 93 -0.77 -11.80 20.22
C TYR A 93 -0.88 -13.12 19.44
N SER A 94 -2.11 -13.58 19.27
CA SER A 94 -2.42 -14.77 18.47
C SER A 94 -3.35 -14.40 17.32
N PHE A 95 -3.09 -14.96 16.16
CA PHE A 95 -3.93 -14.80 14.97
C PHE A 95 -4.62 -16.12 14.67
N ASN A 96 -5.95 -16.11 14.68
CA ASN A 96 -6.73 -17.25 14.17
C ASN A 96 -7.07 -16.99 12.70
N ILE A 97 -6.56 -17.84 11.81
CA ILE A 97 -6.67 -17.67 10.36
C ILE A 97 -7.31 -18.92 9.76
N THR A 98 -8.48 -18.75 9.13
CA THR A 98 -9.12 -19.82 8.35
C THR A 98 -8.46 -19.96 6.98
N TYR A 99 -7.94 -21.15 6.67
CA TYR A 99 -7.17 -21.39 5.45
C TYR A 99 -8.06 -21.71 4.24
N ASN A 100 -8.52 -20.66 3.53
CA ASN A 100 -9.45 -20.81 2.39
C ASN A 100 -8.81 -20.65 1.00
N PHE A 101 -7.51 -20.35 0.91
CA PHE A 101 -6.84 -20.07 -0.38
C PHE A 101 -5.53 -20.87 -0.51
N PRO A 102 -5.54 -22.09 -1.07
CA PRO A 102 -4.34 -22.93 -1.16
C PRO A 102 -3.36 -22.40 -2.21
N VAL A 103 -2.12 -22.12 -1.78
CA VAL A 103 -1.05 -21.59 -2.65
C VAL A 103 0.04 -22.61 -3.00
N THR A 104 -0.03 -23.79 -2.39
CA THR A 104 1.00 -24.84 -2.52
C THR A 104 1.10 -25.38 -3.94
N ARG A 105 -0.01 -25.43 -4.69
CA ARG A 105 -0.05 -25.94 -6.08
C ARG A 105 0.86 -25.19 -7.04
N PHE A 106 1.07 -23.90 -6.79
CA PHE A 106 1.96 -23.05 -7.59
C PHE A 106 3.21 -22.61 -6.82
N LYS A 107 3.55 -23.33 -5.74
CA LYS A 107 4.70 -23.04 -4.88
C LYS A 107 4.74 -21.59 -4.36
N GLY A 108 3.57 -21.01 -4.09
CA GLY A 108 3.45 -19.67 -3.53
C GLY A 108 3.60 -19.65 -2.00
N GLU A 109 3.93 -18.49 -1.46
CA GLU A 109 3.98 -18.22 -0.03
C GLU A 109 2.90 -17.21 0.37
N LYS A 110 2.38 -17.33 1.60
CA LYS A 110 1.48 -16.34 2.20
C LYS A 110 1.97 -15.98 3.59
N SER A 111 2.01 -14.69 3.87
CA SER A 111 2.38 -14.17 5.18
C SER A 111 1.40 -13.08 5.61
N VAL A 112 1.23 -12.95 6.92
CA VAL A 112 0.52 -11.82 7.54
C VAL A 112 1.59 -10.90 8.12
N VAL A 113 1.52 -9.62 7.77
CA VAL A 113 2.49 -8.62 8.21
C VAL A 113 1.74 -7.52 8.95
N LEU A 114 2.17 -7.25 10.18
CA LEU A 114 1.76 -6.06 10.93
C LEU A 114 2.81 -4.98 10.71
N SER A 115 2.35 -3.79 10.32
CA SER A 115 3.24 -2.65 10.11
C SER A 115 2.58 -1.38 10.59
N THR A 116 3.38 -0.51 11.20
CA THR A 116 3.03 0.89 11.40
C THR A 116 3.34 1.69 10.15
N LEU A 117 2.52 2.70 9.85
CA LEU A 117 2.75 3.62 8.76
C LEU A 117 3.25 4.94 9.33
N THR A 118 4.25 5.52 8.66
CA THR A 118 4.67 6.90 8.85
C THR A 118 4.08 7.75 7.72
N TRP A 119 4.31 9.06 7.76
CA TRP A 119 3.91 9.97 6.69
C TRP A 119 4.42 9.53 5.31
N SER A 120 5.65 8.99 5.24
CA SER A 120 6.27 8.50 4.01
C SER A 120 5.85 7.07 3.63
N GLY A 121 4.86 6.49 4.32
CA GLY A 121 4.32 5.17 4.04
C GLY A 121 4.88 4.07 4.94
N GLY A 122 5.11 2.90 4.36
CA GLY A 122 5.71 1.76 5.07
C GLY A 122 7.22 1.89 5.21
N SER A 123 7.81 1.09 6.11
CA SER A 123 9.26 1.04 6.28
C SER A 123 9.96 0.66 4.97
N SER A 124 10.76 1.59 4.43
CA SER A 124 11.66 1.32 3.30
C SER A 124 12.90 2.21 3.42
N LEU A 125 14.09 1.61 3.34
CA LEU A 125 15.38 2.32 3.37
C LEU A 125 15.81 2.82 1.99
N PHE A 126 15.16 2.33 0.93
CA PHE A 126 15.54 2.61 -0.45
C PHE A 126 15.60 4.11 -0.75
N LEU A 127 14.55 4.84 -0.38
CA LEU A 127 14.47 6.27 -0.67
C LEU A 127 15.55 7.06 0.08
N GLY A 128 15.77 6.76 1.36
CA GLY A 128 16.82 7.40 2.16
C GLY A 128 18.21 7.18 1.56
N LEU A 129 18.54 5.93 1.23
CA LEU A 129 19.81 5.58 0.59
C LEU A 129 19.98 6.26 -0.78
N ALA A 130 18.93 6.28 -1.60
CA ALA A 130 18.97 6.91 -2.91
C ALA A 130 19.30 8.41 -2.81
N TYR A 131 18.69 9.13 -1.85
CA TYR A 131 19.00 10.54 -1.59
C TYR A 131 20.43 10.72 -1.04
N THR A 132 20.87 9.90 -0.09
CA THR A 132 22.23 10.01 0.47
C THR A 132 23.31 9.81 -0.59
N VAL A 133 23.17 8.78 -1.43
CA VAL A 133 24.15 8.49 -2.49
C VAL A 133 24.15 9.60 -3.55
N THR A 134 22.98 10.03 -4.01
CA THR A 134 22.87 11.11 -5.01
C THR A 134 23.41 12.44 -4.46
N GLY A 135 23.16 12.74 -3.18
CA GLY A 135 23.70 13.92 -2.50
C GLY A 135 25.23 13.89 -2.40
N ALA A 136 25.81 12.74 -2.03
CA ALA A 136 27.26 12.59 -1.95
C ALA A 136 27.93 12.77 -3.33
N VAL A 137 27.34 12.21 -4.39
CA VAL A 137 27.87 12.35 -5.77
C VAL A 137 27.83 13.80 -6.23
N THR A 138 26.72 14.50 -6.02
CA THR A 138 26.58 15.91 -6.42
C THR A 138 27.51 16.84 -5.62
N TRP A 139 27.72 16.56 -4.33
CA TRP A 139 28.70 17.27 -3.51
C TRP A 139 30.13 17.09 -4.02
N LEU A 140 30.55 15.85 -4.30
CA LEU A 140 31.88 15.58 -4.84
C LEU A 140 32.11 16.29 -6.19
N ALA A 141 31.11 16.26 -7.08
CA ALA A 141 31.17 16.97 -8.34
C ALA A 141 31.31 18.49 -8.13
N SER A 142 30.53 19.08 -7.22
CA SER A 142 30.60 20.50 -6.88
C SER A 142 31.99 20.91 -6.37
N PHE A 143 32.57 20.15 -5.44
CA PHE A 143 33.92 20.43 -4.93
C PHE A 143 34.99 20.29 -6.01
N SER A 144 34.88 19.29 -6.89
CA SER A 144 35.82 19.13 -8.00
C SER A 144 35.78 20.32 -8.97
N MET A 145 34.59 20.78 -9.36
CA MET A 145 34.42 21.97 -10.20
C MET A 145 34.94 23.23 -9.53
N MET A 146 34.67 23.41 -8.23
CA MET A 146 35.19 24.54 -7.44
C MET A 146 36.73 24.53 -7.41
N ALA A 147 37.34 23.38 -7.15
CA ALA A 147 38.80 23.25 -7.13
C ALA A 147 39.43 23.60 -8.49
N ILE A 148 38.87 23.09 -9.59
CA ILE A 148 39.31 23.40 -10.95
C ILE A 148 39.16 24.91 -11.23
N HIS A 149 38.03 25.52 -10.86
CA HIS A 149 37.80 26.95 -11.06
C HIS A 149 38.83 27.81 -10.31
N LEU A 150 39.14 27.49 -9.06
CA LEU A 150 40.14 28.20 -8.27
C LEU A 150 41.55 28.04 -8.85
N MET A 151 41.91 26.85 -9.34
CA MET A 151 43.20 26.61 -10.00
C MET A 151 43.33 27.40 -11.31
N LEU A 152 42.27 27.45 -12.12
CA LEU A 152 42.23 28.23 -13.37
C LEU A 152 42.31 29.73 -13.10
N LYS A 153 41.60 30.23 -12.07
CA LYS A 153 41.66 31.64 -11.66
C LYS A 153 43.08 32.05 -11.21
N LYS A 154 43.77 31.20 -10.44
CA LYS A 154 45.17 31.43 -10.05
C LYS A 154 46.11 31.51 -11.26
N LYS A 155 45.99 30.58 -12.22
CA LYS A 155 46.80 30.60 -13.45
C LYS A 155 46.58 31.88 -14.26
N LYS A 156 45.33 32.35 -14.37
CA LYS A 156 45.01 33.58 -15.10
C LYS A 156 45.63 34.83 -14.46
N MET A 157 45.68 34.92 -13.13
CA MET A 157 46.34 36.07 -12.47
C MET A 157 47.86 36.05 -12.65
N LEU A 158 48.48 34.88 -12.60
CA LEU A 158 49.93 34.74 -12.76
C LEU A 158 50.39 35.17 -14.17
N PHE A 159 49.60 34.86 -15.21
CA PHE A 159 49.88 35.25 -16.60
C PHE A 159 49.65 36.75 -16.91
N ILE A 160 48.94 37.49 -16.05
CA ILE A 160 48.71 38.94 -16.23
C ILE A 160 49.86 39.76 -15.61
N GLN A 161 50.71 39.12 -14.80
CA GLN A 161 51.73 39.78 -13.99
C GLN A 161 53.16 39.62 -14.57
N ASP A 162 53.29 38.86 -15.66
CA ASP A 162 54.47 38.79 -16.56
C ASP A 162 54.22 39.65 -17.81
#